data_AF-A0A7C5RAB2-F1
#
_entry.id   AF-A0A7C5RAB2-F1
#
_cell.length_a   1.000
_cell.length_b   1.000
_cell.length_c   1.000
_cell.angle_alpha   90.00
_cell.angle_beta   90.00
_cell.angle_gamma   90.00
#
_symmetry.space_group_name_H-M   'P 1'
#
loop_
_entity.id
_entity.type
_entity.pdbx_description
1 polymer ?
#
loop_
_entity_poly.entity_id
_entity_poly.type
_entity_poly.pdbx_seq_one_letter_code
_entity_poly.pdbx_strand_id
1 'polypeptide(L)'
;MKNFLRMMAVLLLTAAVPLASQAQDKAIYVTKKIRGKERKVLSMDFSRIKRPQTPEEMNPVFHNPPVRQDTTGTCWAFATTSFLESELYRLYGQKIKLSEMFTVYHEYLEKARRFVREKGNSAFGQGSEHNAVLLRMKQYGAVPRSAYSGLLPGRTGYNHSKMFREMKNYLNFVKEHGYWYEDQVLDQIRHILNRYMGEPPETISVNGREMSPKEFLSDVLKLPLDDYVPVMST
;
A
#
# COMPACT_ATOMS: atom_id res chain seq x y z
N MET A 1 -11.49 66.57 -45.66
CA MET A 1 -11.99 67.13 -44.39
C MET A 1 -13.33 66.47 -44.08
N LYS A 2 -13.39 65.62 -43.04
CA LYS A 2 -14.61 65.07 -42.37
C LYS A 2 -15.54 64.23 -43.28
N ASN A 3 -16.25 63.19 -42.88
CA ASN A 3 -16.37 62.26 -41.75
C ASN A 3 -17.40 61.20 -42.24
N PHE A 4 -17.52 60.07 -41.52
CA PHE A 4 -18.67 59.14 -41.52
C PHE A 4 -18.88 58.26 -42.78
N LEU A 5 -18.61 56.96 -42.68
CA LEU A 5 -19.56 55.99 -42.13
C LEU A 5 -18.92 54.60 -41.98
N ARG A 6 -19.19 53.99 -40.83
CA ARG A 6 -18.83 52.63 -40.40
C ARG A 6 -19.37 51.55 -41.34
N MET A 7 -18.53 50.60 -41.75
CA MET A 7 -18.87 49.16 -41.80
C MET A 7 -17.59 48.35 -42.06
N MET A 8 -16.87 47.97 -41.01
CA MET A 8 -15.97 46.82 -41.08
C MET A 8 -16.65 45.68 -40.34
N ALA A 9 -17.17 44.74 -41.11
CA ALA A 9 -17.58 43.44 -40.61
C ALA A 9 -16.33 42.74 -40.06
N VAL A 10 -16.22 42.69 -38.74
CA VAL A 10 -15.29 41.81 -38.05
C VAL A 10 -15.84 40.40 -38.23
N LEU A 11 -15.31 39.66 -39.20
CA LEU A 11 -15.51 38.22 -39.28
C LEU A 11 -14.77 37.61 -38.07
N LEU A 12 -15.53 37.37 -37.00
CA LEU A 12 -15.13 36.47 -35.92
C LEU A 12 -14.95 35.07 -36.53
N LEU A 13 -13.70 34.68 -36.77
CA LEU A 13 -13.35 33.29 -37.01
C LEU A 13 -13.47 32.56 -35.66
N THR A 14 -14.70 32.19 -35.29
CA THR A 14 -14.93 31.19 -34.25
C THR A 14 -14.49 29.85 -34.83
N ALA A 15 -13.21 29.52 -34.66
CA ALA A 15 -12.79 28.13 -34.78
C ALA A 15 -13.52 27.37 -33.66
N ALA A 16 -14.65 26.77 -34.01
CA ALA A 16 -15.31 25.80 -33.17
C ALA A 16 -14.31 24.65 -32.98
N VAL A 17 -13.61 24.65 -31.85
CA VAL A 17 -12.98 23.43 -31.35
C VAL A 17 -14.13 22.44 -31.24
N PRO A 18 -14.15 21.36 -32.05
CA PRO A 18 -15.17 20.36 -31.87
C PRO A 18 -14.99 19.87 -30.44
N LEU A 19 -16.02 20.02 -29.60
CA LEU A 19 -16.13 19.21 -28.41
C LEU A 19 -15.99 17.78 -28.93
N ALA A 20 -14.82 17.18 -28.72
CA ALA A 20 -14.68 15.76 -28.87
C ALA A 20 -15.75 15.18 -27.96
N SER A 21 -16.84 14.71 -28.57
CA SER A 21 -17.74 13.76 -27.96
C SER A 21 -16.82 12.71 -27.38
N GLN A 22 -16.60 12.76 -26.06
CA GLN A 22 -16.01 11.64 -25.35
C GLN A 22 -16.98 10.51 -25.65
N ALA A 23 -16.60 9.62 -26.57
CA ALA A 23 -17.39 8.45 -26.87
C ALA A 23 -17.59 7.74 -25.53
N GLN A 24 -18.80 7.82 -24.98
CA GLN A 24 -19.15 7.01 -23.84
C GLN A 24 -19.09 5.57 -24.34
N ASP A 25 -18.02 4.86 -23.97
CA ASP A 25 -17.89 3.44 -24.25
C ASP A 25 -19.18 2.76 -23.81
N LYS A 26 -19.87 2.10 -24.76
CA LYS A 26 -21.10 1.37 -24.44
C LYS A 26 -20.72 0.30 -23.43
N ALA A 27 -21.41 0.27 -22.29
CA ALA A 27 -21.20 -0.76 -21.28
C ALA A 27 -21.41 -2.14 -21.90
N ILE A 28 -20.37 -2.97 -21.92
CA ILE A 28 -20.43 -4.34 -22.44
C ILE A 28 -20.77 -5.27 -21.29
N TYR A 29 -21.74 -6.13 -21.52
CA TYR A 29 -22.12 -7.16 -20.56
C TYR A 29 -21.90 -8.54 -21.16
N VAL A 30 -21.28 -9.42 -20.39
CA VAL A 30 -21.04 -10.81 -20.77
C VAL A 30 -21.68 -11.74 -19.75
N THR A 31 -22.27 -12.84 -20.22
CA THR A 31 -22.79 -13.89 -19.33
C THR A 31 -21.64 -14.79 -18.93
N LYS A 32 -21.33 -14.86 -17.63
CA LYS A 32 -20.32 -15.77 -17.08
C LYS A 32 -20.96 -16.73 -16.09
N LYS A 33 -20.47 -17.98 -16.07
CA LYS A 33 -20.84 -18.98 -15.07
C LYS A 33 -19.94 -18.80 -13.84
N ILE A 34 -20.48 -18.26 -12.76
CA ILE A 34 -19.77 -18.00 -11.50
C ILE A 34 -20.36 -18.91 -10.43
N ARG A 35 -19.54 -19.80 -9.86
CA ARG A 35 -19.95 -20.79 -8.84
C ARG A 35 -21.18 -21.60 -9.31
N GLY A 36 -21.16 -22.03 -10.56
CA GLY A 36 -22.22 -22.85 -11.16
C GLY A 36 -23.46 -22.09 -11.65
N LYS A 37 -23.61 -20.80 -11.34
CA LYS A 37 -24.76 -19.99 -11.76
C LYS A 37 -24.38 -19.00 -12.84
N GLU A 38 -25.24 -18.83 -13.85
CA GLU A 38 -25.06 -17.81 -14.86
C GLU A 38 -25.35 -16.43 -14.30
N ARG A 39 -24.45 -15.48 -14.58
CA ARG A 39 -24.57 -14.08 -14.17
C ARG A 39 -24.14 -13.18 -15.32
N LYS A 40 -24.94 -12.16 -15.60
CA LYS A 40 -24.57 -11.06 -16.50
C LYS A 40 -23.64 -10.12 -15.73
N VAL A 41 -22.41 -9.94 -16.20
CA VAL A 41 -21.40 -9.08 -15.56
C VAL A 41 -20.94 -8.00 -16.51
N LEU A 42 -20.68 -6.81 -15.98
CA LEU A 42 -20.00 -5.74 -16.70
C LEU A 42 -18.60 -6.23 -17.12
N SER A 43 -18.22 -5.93 -18.35
CA SER A 43 -16.94 -6.29 -18.95
C SER A 43 -16.46 -5.18 -19.88
N MET A 44 -15.16 -5.21 -20.18
CA MET A 44 -14.57 -4.38 -21.23
C MET A 44 -14.58 -5.14 -22.58
N ASP A 45 -14.42 -4.39 -23.68
CA ASP A 45 -14.20 -4.99 -25.00
C ASP A 45 -12.75 -5.49 -25.11
N PHE A 46 -12.57 -6.81 -25.03
CA PHE A 46 -11.25 -7.42 -25.25
C PHE A 46 -11.04 -7.90 -26.69
N SER A 47 -12.01 -7.74 -27.60
CA SER A 47 -11.91 -8.26 -28.98
C SER A 47 -10.75 -7.65 -29.77
N ARG A 48 -10.35 -6.43 -29.40
CA ARG A 48 -9.25 -5.67 -30.02
C ARG A 48 -7.93 -5.77 -29.26
N ILE A 49 -7.92 -6.42 -28.09
CA ILE A 49 -6.73 -6.50 -27.23
C ILE A 49 -5.99 -7.81 -27.54
N LYS A 50 -4.80 -7.69 -28.14
CA LYS A 50 -3.88 -8.82 -28.28
C LYS A 50 -3.28 -9.14 -26.91
N ARG A 51 -3.57 -10.34 -26.38
CA ARG A 51 -3.03 -10.78 -25.10
C ARG A 51 -1.54 -11.14 -25.26
N PRO A 52 -0.66 -10.66 -24.37
CA PRO A 52 0.73 -11.13 -24.34
C PRO A 52 0.75 -12.64 -24.09
N GLN A 53 1.67 -13.36 -24.74
CA GLN A 53 1.84 -14.80 -24.48
C GLN A 53 2.76 -15.05 -23.30
N THR A 54 3.72 -14.15 -23.08
CA THR A 54 4.68 -14.28 -21.97
C THR A 54 4.84 -12.97 -21.20
N PRO A 55 5.26 -13.01 -19.92
CA PRO A 55 5.56 -11.80 -19.15
C PRO A 55 6.64 -10.93 -19.78
N GLU A 56 7.57 -11.51 -20.55
CA GLU A 56 8.67 -10.80 -21.20
C GLU A 56 8.17 -9.81 -22.26
N GLU A 57 7.03 -10.09 -22.91
CA GLU A 57 6.38 -9.14 -23.83
C GLU A 57 5.96 -7.83 -23.15
N MET A 58 5.86 -7.82 -21.82
CA MET A 58 5.50 -6.65 -21.02
C MET A 58 6.71 -5.82 -20.58
N ASN A 59 7.93 -6.16 -21.03
CA ASN A 59 9.18 -5.49 -20.64
C ASN A 59 9.30 -5.33 -19.11
N PRO A 60 9.32 -6.45 -18.36
CA PRO A 60 9.26 -6.39 -16.91
C PRO A 60 10.46 -5.63 -16.34
N VAL A 61 10.17 -4.73 -15.41
CA VAL A 61 11.21 -4.12 -14.57
C VAL A 61 11.68 -5.14 -13.54
N PHE A 62 12.88 -4.93 -12.98
CA PHE A 62 13.37 -5.76 -11.90
C PHE A 62 12.37 -5.80 -10.73
N HIS A 63 12.12 -6.99 -10.22
CA HIS A 63 11.44 -7.22 -8.96
C HIS A 63 12.06 -8.44 -8.28
N ASN A 64 12.02 -8.50 -6.95
CA ASN A 64 12.35 -9.72 -6.24
C ASN A 64 11.32 -10.82 -6.54
N PRO A 65 11.68 -12.12 -6.38
CA PRO A 65 10.72 -13.20 -6.48
C PRO A 65 9.50 -12.96 -5.58
N PRO A 66 8.27 -13.27 -6.04
CA PRO A 66 7.06 -12.98 -5.29
C PRO A 66 7.03 -13.77 -3.97
N VAL A 67 6.61 -13.08 -2.91
CA VAL A 67 6.37 -13.67 -1.58
C VAL A 67 4.88 -13.73 -1.29
N ARG A 68 4.47 -14.74 -0.53
CA ARG A 68 3.06 -14.97 -0.20
C ARG A 68 2.67 -14.21 1.06
N GLN A 69 1.58 -13.44 1.00
CA GLN A 69 0.98 -12.83 2.19
C GLN A 69 0.13 -13.82 3.02
N ASP A 70 -0.22 -14.97 2.43
CA ASP A 70 -1.05 -16.02 3.02
C ASP A 70 -2.35 -15.51 3.66
N THR A 71 -2.69 -15.97 4.88
CA THR A 71 -3.97 -15.65 5.54
C THR A 71 -3.85 -14.32 6.30
N THR A 72 -3.65 -13.25 5.55
CA THR A 72 -3.52 -11.87 6.05
C THR A 72 -4.21 -10.88 5.13
N GLY A 73 -4.58 -9.72 5.67
CA GLY A 73 -5.09 -8.57 4.92
C GLY A 73 -4.01 -7.52 4.61
N THR A 74 -2.76 -7.92 4.38
CA THR A 74 -1.61 -7.00 4.31
C THR A 74 -1.07 -6.76 2.90
N CYS A 75 -1.90 -6.93 1.86
CA CYS A 75 -1.50 -6.72 0.46
C CYS A 75 -0.87 -5.34 0.21
N TRP A 76 -1.37 -4.30 0.89
CA TRP A 76 -0.86 -2.93 0.86
C TRP A 76 0.63 -2.84 1.23
N ALA A 77 1.06 -3.62 2.22
CA ALA A 77 2.46 -3.67 2.63
C ALA A 77 3.30 -4.44 1.61
N PHE A 78 2.81 -5.59 1.13
CA PHE A 78 3.53 -6.43 0.16
C PHE A 78 3.71 -5.75 -1.19
N ALA A 79 2.65 -5.16 -1.74
CA ALA A 79 2.69 -4.48 -3.03
C ALA A 79 3.62 -3.25 -2.99
N THR A 80 3.47 -2.41 -1.98
CA THR A 80 4.28 -1.19 -1.86
C THR A 80 5.74 -1.52 -1.54
N THR A 81 6.00 -2.52 -0.69
CA THR A 81 7.37 -2.97 -0.42
C THR A 81 8.01 -3.53 -1.68
N SER A 82 7.31 -4.36 -2.46
CA SER A 82 7.81 -4.85 -3.76
C SER A 82 8.14 -3.70 -4.71
N PHE A 83 7.31 -2.66 -4.75
CA PHE A 83 7.58 -1.47 -5.57
C PHE A 83 8.85 -0.74 -5.11
N LEU A 84 9.03 -0.53 -3.80
CA LEU A 84 10.22 0.12 -3.25
C LEU A 84 11.49 -0.70 -3.45
N GLU A 85 11.39 -2.03 -3.45
CA GLU A 85 12.51 -2.93 -3.80
C GLU A 85 12.91 -2.79 -5.27
N SER A 86 11.95 -2.62 -6.17
CA SER A 86 12.21 -2.29 -7.57
C SER A 86 12.87 -0.92 -7.72
N GLU A 87 12.45 0.07 -6.92
CA GLU A 87 13.04 1.41 -6.88
C GLU A 87 14.49 1.42 -6.37
N LEU A 88 14.79 0.62 -5.34
CA LEU A 88 16.17 0.42 -4.87
C LEU A 88 17.08 -0.10 -5.97
N TYR A 89 16.58 -1.04 -6.76
CA TYR A 89 17.32 -1.53 -7.92
C TYR A 89 17.45 -0.47 -9.01
N ARG A 90 16.37 0.26 -9.32
CA ARG A 90 16.38 1.32 -10.36
C ARG A 90 17.37 2.44 -10.02
N LEU A 91 17.41 2.88 -8.77
CA LEU A 91 18.24 3.99 -8.31
C LEU A 91 19.69 3.58 -8.04
N TYR A 92 19.88 2.40 -7.44
CA TYR A 92 21.17 2.02 -6.84
C TYR A 92 21.68 0.63 -7.25
N GLY A 93 20.95 -0.11 -8.08
CA GLY A 93 21.29 -1.48 -8.46
C GLY A 93 21.21 -2.49 -7.30
N GLN A 94 20.69 -2.09 -6.14
CA GLN A 94 20.66 -2.92 -4.94
C GLN A 94 19.50 -3.92 -4.99
N LYS A 95 19.78 -5.18 -4.68
CA LYS A 95 18.79 -6.26 -4.59
C LYS A 95 18.59 -6.65 -3.13
N ILE A 96 17.73 -5.92 -2.44
CA ILE A 96 17.42 -6.14 -1.02
C ILE A 96 15.98 -6.63 -0.92
N LYS A 97 15.75 -7.67 -0.09
CA LYS A 97 14.41 -8.05 0.35
C LYS A 97 14.13 -7.40 1.69
N LEU A 98 13.17 -6.48 1.72
CA LEU A 98 12.72 -5.78 2.91
C LEU A 98 11.67 -6.60 3.66
N SER A 99 11.53 -6.34 4.95
CA SER A 99 10.50 -6.94 5.79
C SER A 99 9.18 -6.20 5.67
N GLU A 100 8.18 -6.80 5.01
CA GLU A 100 6.81 -6.30 5.04
C GLU A 100 6.25 -6.31 6.47
N MET A 101 6.62 -7.33 7.25
CA MET A 101 6.10 -7.54 8.59
C MET A 101 6.58 -6.48 9.58
N PHE A 102 7.77 -5.91 9.39
CA PHE A 102 8.24 -4.78 10.18
C PHE A 102 7.28 -3.58 10.03
N THR A 103 6.93 -3.24 8.80
CA THR A 103 5.96 -2.17 8.52
C THR A 103 4.57 -2.50 9.03
N VAL A 104 4.09 -3.73 8.83
CA VAL A 104 2.77 -4.20 9.29
C VAL A 104 2.65 -4.13 10.82
N TYR A 105 3.69 -4.54 11.53
CA TYR A 105 3.75 -4.48 12.99
C TYR A 105 3.51 -3.05 13.50
N HIS A 106 4.28 -2.09 12.97
CA HIS A 106 4.18 -0.69 13.36
C HIS A 106 2.87 -0.05 12.90
N GLU A 107 2.31 -0.46 11.77
CA GLU A 107 0.98 -0.02 11.34
C GLU A 107 -0.13 -0.49 12.30
N TYR A 108 -0.08 -1.72 12.80
CA TYR A 108 -1.05 -2.15 13.81
C TYR A 108 -0.97 -1.32 15.09
N LEU A 109 0.25 -1.01 15.56
CA LEU A 109 0.45 -0.15 16.72
C LEU A 109 -0.12 1.25 16.49
N GLU A 110 0.17 1.87 15.36
CA GLU A 110 -0.30 3.23 15.07
C GLU A 110 -1.80 3.30 14.81
N LYS A 111 -2.40 2.24 14.26
CA LYS A 111 -3.86 2.14 14.15
C LYS A 111 -4.52 1.97 15.50
N ALA A 112 -3.92 1.21 16.41
CA ALA A 112 -4.39 1.11 17.80
C ALA A 112 -4.25 2.47 18.52
N ARG A 113 -3.12 3.18 18.33
CA ARG A 113 -2.89 4.52 18.87
C ARG A 113 -3.99 5.49 18.43
N ARG A 114 -4.26 5.51 17.12
CA ARG A 114 -5.35 6.32 16.55
C ARG A 114 -6.70 5.93 17.13
N PHE A 115 -6.98 4.64 17.27
CA PHE A 115 -8.22 4.15 17.87
C PHE A 115 -8.41 4.67 19.30
N VAL A 116 -7.37 4.69 20.12
CA VAL A 116 -7.44 5.24 21.48
C VAL A 116 -7.68 6.74 21.46
N ARG A 117 -6.89 7.49 20.67
CA ARG A 117 -7.00 8.96 20.57
C ARG A 117 -8.37 9.41 20.08
N GLU A 118 -8.94 8.69 19.14
CA GLU A 118 -10.27 8.96 18.57
C GLU A 118 -11.39 8.28 19.38
N LYS A 119 -11.09 7.75 20.58
CA LYS A 119 -12.07 7.11 21.47
C LYS A 119 -12.93 6.05 20.76
N GLY A 120 -12.27 5.24 19.94
CA GLY A 120 -12.86 4.16 19.16
C GLY A 120 -13.64 4.62 17.93
N ASN A 121 -13.49 5.88 17.51
CA ASN A 121 -14.04 6.44 16.28
C ASN A 121 -13.04 6.38 15.10
N SER A 122 -12.23 5.33 15.05
CA SER A 122 -11.33 5.05 13.93
C SER A 122 -11.49 3.61 13.46
N ALA A 123 -11.15 3.35 12.19
CA ALA A 123 -11.15 1.99 11.66
C ALA A 123 -9.92 1.21 12.17
N PHE A 124 -10.15 0.05 12.78
CA PHE A 124 -9.11 -0.93 13.11
C PHE A 124 -9.29 -2.22 12.28
N GLY A 125 -8.37 -2.46 11.36
CA GLY A 125 -8.43 -3.51 10.34
C GLY A 125 -7.04 -3.97 9.92
N GLN A 126 -6.93 -5.12 9.24
CA GLN A 126 -5.64 -5.61 8.72
C GLN A 126 -5.12 -4.80 7.51
N GLY A 127 -6.05 -4.24 6.73
CA GLY A 127 -5.73 -3.42 5.56
C GLY A 127 -5.25 -2.02 5.93
N SER A 128 -4.46 -1.43 5.05
CA SER A 128 -4.10 -0.02 5.02
C SER A 128 -3.87 0.37 3.56
N GLU A 129 -3.35 1.56 3.32
CA GLU A 129 -3.01 2.06 1.99
C GLU A 129 -1.50 2.14 1.81
N HIS A 130 -1.06 2.30 0.56
CA HIS A 130 0.36 2.38 0.20
C HIS A 130 1.10 3.54 0.91
N ASN A 131 0.42 4.66 1.17
CA ASN A 131 0.97 5.78 1.94
C ASN A 131 1.32 5.40 3.39
N ALA A 132 0.66 4.40 3.98
CA ALA A 132 0.99 3.91 5.31
C ALA A 132 2.40 3.30 5.34
N VAL A 133 2.82 2.59 4.29
CA VAL A 133 4.17 2.04 4.19
C VAL A 133 5.21 3.15 4.23
N LEU A 134 5.03 4.19 3.41
CA LEU A 134 5.96 5.33 3.38
C LEU A 134 6.01 6.05 4.73
N LEU A 135 4.85 6.27 5.36
CA LEU A 135 4.78 6.92 6.67
C LEU A 135 5.45 6.09 7.77
N ARG A 136 5.20 4.78 7.81
CA ARG A 136 5.81 3.87 8.78
C ARG A 136 7.32 3.76 8.57
N MET A 137 7.79 3.71 7.33
CA MET A 137 9.22 3.74 7.04
C MET A 137 9.87 5.04 7.54
N LYS A 138 9.25 6.20 7.31
CA LYS A 138 9.76 7.48 7.86
C LYS A 138 9.79 7.49 9.39
N GLN A 139 8.77 6.93 10.06
CA GLN A 139 8.65 6.95 11.52
C GLN A 139 9.52 5.93 12.24
N TYR A 140 9.67 4.74 11.67
CA TYR A 140 10.24 3.56 12.33
C TYR A 140 11.42 2.96 11.58
N GLY A 141 11.73 3.43 10.38
CA GLY A 141 12.77 2.87 9.53
C GLY A 141 12.30 1.63 8.77
N ALA A 142 13.27 0.83 8.32
CA ALA A 142 13.03 -0.42 7.64
C ALA A 142 14.10 -1.44 8.04
N VAL A 143 13.85 -2.72 7.77
CA VAL A 143 14.82 -3.78 8.01
C VAL A 143 14.79 -4.79 6.87
N PRO A 144 15.90 -5.50 6.60
CA PRO A 144 15.86 -6.62 5.67
C PRO A 144 15.01 -7.75 6.25
N ARG A 145 14.38 -8.54 5.37
CA ARG A 145 13.55 -9.69 5.75
C ARG A 145 14.31 -10.71 6.61
N SER A 146 15.62 -10.84 6.40
CA SER A 146 16.49 -11.71 7.19
C SER A 146 16.62 -11.29 8.65
N ALA A 147 16.49 -9.99 8.96
CA ALA A 147 16.53 -9.49 10.33
C ALA A 147 15.19 -9.64 11.04
N TYR A 148 14.08 -9.50 10.30
CA TYR A 148 12.74 -9.69 10.85
C TYR A 148 11.79 -10.24 9.79
N SER A 149 11.42 -11.52 9.91
CA SER A 149 10.47 -12.14 8.98
C SER A 149 9.01 -12.00 9.41
N GLY A 150 8.77 -11.69 10.69
CA GLY A 150 7.45 -11.77 11.34
C GLY A 150 6.91 -13.21 11.50
N LEU A 151 7.72 -14.23 11.20
CA LEU A 151 7.38 -15.64 11.40
C LEU A 151 8.08 -16.16 12.66
N LEU A 152 7.29 -16.78 13.54
CA LEU A 152 7.83 -17.49 14.70
C LEU A 152 8.59 -18.76 14.27
N PRO A 153 9.52 -19.27 15.09
CA PRO A 153 10.24 -20.51 14.80
C PRO A 153 9.32 -21.66 14.40
N GLY A 154 9.66 -22.35 13.31
CA GLY A 154 8.87 -23.47 12.76
C GLY A 154 7.64 -23.06 11.93
N ARG A 155 7.36 -21.77 11.74
CA ARG A 155 6.28 -21.29 10.85
C ARG A 155 6.81 -20.99 9.45
N THR A 156 6.05 -21.40 8.44
CA THR A 156 6.39 -21.24 7.02
C THR A 156 5.46 -20.31 6.25
N GLY A 157 4.37 -19.86 6.89
CA GLY A 157 3.38 -18.98 6.26
C GLY A 157 2.64 -18.12 7.28
N TYR A 158 2.05 -17.04 6.79
CA TYR A 158 1.39 -16.04 7.64
C TYR A 158 -0.07 -16.38 7.93
N ASN A 159 -0.49 -16.19 9.17
CA ASN A 159 -1.90 -16.22 9.54
C ASN A 159 -2.19 -15.26 10.70
N HIS A 160 -2.77 -14.10 10.37
CA HIS A 160 -3.08 -13.06 11.35
C HIS A 160 -4.48 -13.19 11.96
N SER A 161 -5.22 -14.27 11.66
CA SER A 161 -6.63 -14.40 12.09
C SER A 161 -6.81 -14.40 13.61
N LYS A 162 -5.94 -15.11 14.34
CA LYS A 162 -5.98 -15.17 15.81
C LYS A 162 -5.49 -13.87 16.44
N MET A 163 -4.31 -13.41 16.02
CA MET A 163 -3.71 -12.15 16.44
C MET A 163 -4.66 -10.96 16.28
N PHE A 164 -5.22 -10.79 15.07
CA PHE A 164 -6.12 -9.68 14.76
C PHE A 164 -7.42 -9.74 15.60
N ARG A 165 -7.97 -10.94 15.81
CA ARG A 165 -9.15 -11.13 16.66
C ARG A 165 -8.86 -10.72 18.09
N GLU A 166 -7.71 -11.10 18.62
CA GLU A 166 -7.31 -10.75 19.99
C GLU A 166 -7.13 -9.23 20.16
N MET A 167 -6.38 -8.59 19.26
CA MET A 167 -6.25 -7.12 19.27
C MET A 167 -7.60 -6.42 19.16
N LYS A 168 -8.48 -6.88 18.27
CA LYS A 168 -9.81 -6.29 18.08
C LYS A 168 -10.69 -6.45 19.32
N ASN A 169 -10.69 -7.62 19.95
CA ASN A 169 -11.44 -7.87 21.18
C ASN A 169 -10.95 -6.95 22.31
N TYR A 170 -9.62 -6.80 22.45
CA TYR A 170 -9.04 -5.91 23.44
C TYR A 170 -9.41 -4.44 23.21
N LEU A 171 -9.30 -3.94 21.98
CA LEU A 171 -9.69 -2.56 21.65
C LEU A 171 -11.19 -2.31 21.84
N ASN A 172 -12.03 -3.31 21.55
CA ASN A 172 -13.47 -3.22 21.85
C ASN A 172 -13.73 -3.14 23.36
N PHE A 173 -13.03 -3.93 24.17
CA PHE A 173 -13.11 -3.86 25.63
C PHE A 173 -12.69 -2.47 26.14
N VAL A 174 -11.58 -1.93 25.63
CA VAL A 174 -11.12 -0.56 25.93
C VAL A 174 -12.21 0.47 25.61
N LYS A 175 -12.88 0.32 24.45
CA LYS A 175 -13.96 1.22 24.02
C LYS A 175 -15.19 1.14 24.92
N GLU A 176 -15.62 -0.07 25.27
CA GLU A 176 -16.79 -0.32 26.11
C GLU A 176 -16.63 0.30 27.52
N HIS A 177 -15.42 0.26 28.07
CA HIS A 177 -15.13 0.73 29.42
C HIS A 177 -14.54 2.14 29.48
N GLY A 178 -14.23 2.75 28.34
CA GLY A 178 -13.63 4.08 28.26
C GLY A 178 -12.18 4.16 28.75
N TYR A 179 -11.42 3.07 28.64
CA TYR A 179 -10.02 2.99 29.10
C TYR A 179 -9.02 3.60 28.11
N TRP A 180 -9.13 4.91 27.89
CA TRP A 180 -8.35 5.64 26.90
C TRP A 180 -6.90 5.95 27.32
N TYR A 181 -6.28 5.07 28.09
CA TYR A 181 -4.89 5.20 28.54
C TYR A 181 -3.93 4.72 27.45
N GLU A 182 -3.50 5.65 26.59
CA GLU A 182 -2.74 5.35 25.36
C GLU A 182 -1.55 4.41 25.59
N ASP A 183 -0.67 4.71 26.53
CA ASP A 183 0.54 3.90 26.75
C ASP A 183 0.20 2.46 27.19
N GLN A 184 -0.73 2.31 28.15
CA GLN A 184 -1.16 0.99 28.61
C GLN A 184 -1.83 0.17 27.49
N VAL A 185 -2.65 0.81 26.66
CA VAL A 185 -3.31 0.13 25.54
C VAL A 185 -2.29 -0.31 24.50
N LEU A 186 -1.32 0.55 24.19
CA LEU A 186 -0.27 0.23 23.22
C LEU A 186 0.68 -0.85 23.71
N ASP A 187 1.01 -0.87 25.00
CA ASP A 187 1.81 -1.94 25.61
C ASP A 187 1.11 -3.29 25.49
N GLN A 188 -0.20 -3.34 25.73
CA GLN A 188 -0.97 -4.58 25.55
C GLN A 188 -1.06 -5.01 24.08
N ILE A 189 -1.24 -4.07 23.16
CA ILE A 189 -1.19 -4.38 21.72
C ILE A 189 0.20 -4.90 21.34
N ARG A 190 1.27 -4.31 21.86
CA ARG A 190 2.65 -4.77 21.65
C ARG A 190 2.84 -6.19 22.15
N HIS A 191 2.34 -6.51 23.34
CA HIS A 191 2.38 -7.88 23.88
C HIS A 191 1.65 -8.89 22.99
N ILE A 192 0.48 -8.53 22.45
CA ILE A 192 -0.24 -9.40 21.51
C ILE A 192 0.60 -9.58 20.23
N LEU A 193 1.09 -8.49 19.63
CA LEU A 193 1.91 -8.56 18.41
C LEU A 193 3.17 -9.41 18.61
N ASN A 194 3.93 -9.17 19.68
CA ASN A 194 5.16 -9.90 20.00
C ASN A 194 4.90 -11.41 20.12
N ARG A 195 3.76 -11.80 20.71
CA ARG A 195 3.37 -13.23 20.83
C ARG A 195 3.15 -13.91 19.48
N TYR A 196 2.65 -13.18 18.48
CA TYR A 196 2.25 -13.77 17.19
C TYR A 196 3.25 -13.53 16.05
N MET A 197 4.03 -12.46 16.12
CA MET A 197 4.96 -12.04 15.06
C MET A 197 6.42 -11.95 15.54
N GLY A 198 6.67 -12.07 16.85
CA GLY A 198 7.96 -11.72 17.44
C GLY A 198 8.13 -10.20 17.54
N GLU A 199 9.11 -9.80 18.34
CA GLU A 199 9.47 -8.39 18.52
C GLU A 199 10.37 -7.92 17.36
N PRO A 200 10.07 -6.77 16.73
CA PRO A 200 10.97 -6.17 15.77
C PRO A 200 12.31 -5.81 16.41
N PRO A 201 13.43 -6.03 15.72
CA PRO A 201 14.75 -5.72 16.27
C PRO A 201 14.97 -4.20 16.37
N GLU A 202 15.53 -3.76 17.48
CA GLU A 202 15.98 -2.36 17.65
C GLU A 202 17.30 -2.09 16.93
N THR A 203 18.12 -3.13 16.74
CA THR A 203 19.41 -3.07 16.04
C THR A 203 19.51 -4.26 15.09
N ILE A 204 20.08 -4.03 13.91
CA ILE A 204 20.33 -5.03 12.89
C ILE A 204 21.79 -4.98 12.45
N SER A 205 22.34 -6.14 12.07
CA SER A 205 23.68 -6.25 11.51
C SER A 205 23.64 -6.23 9.99
N VAL A 206 24.30 -5.24 9.38
CA VAL A 206 24.41 -5.10 7.92
C VAL A 206 25.88 -4.92 7.55
N ASN A 207 26.42 -5.87 6.78
CA ASN A 207 27.85 -5.89 6.39
C ASN A 207 28.81 -5.79 7.60
N GLY A 208 28.46 -6.42 8.73
CA GLY A 208 29.27 -6.40 9.95
C GLY A 208 29.18 -5.10 10.75
N ARG A 209 28.29 -4.17 10.38
CA ARG A 209 27.99 -2.97 11.16
C ARG A 209 26.61 -3.09 11.80
N GLU A 210 26.54 -2.85 13.09
CA GLU A 210 25.28 -2.69 13.81
C GLU A 210 24.67 -1.32 13.48
N MET A 211 23.37 -1.30 13.21
CA MET A 211 22.62 -0.08 12.94
C MET A 211 21.14 -0.26 13.31
N SER A 212 20.46 0.83 13.64
CA SER A 212 19.03 0.86 13.84
C SER A 212 18.26 0.72 12.52
N PRO A 213 16.97 0.34 12.55
CA PRO A 213 16.11 0.36 11.36
C PRO A 213 16.05 1.73 10.65
N LYS A 214 16.20 2.83 11.40
CA LYS A 214 16.22 4.19 10.84
C LYS A 214 17.52 4.47 10.10
N GLU A 215 18.65 4.11 10.70
CA GLU A 215 19.96 4.23 10.05
C GLU A 215 20.04 3.33 8.82
N PHE A 216 19.46 2.13 8.86
CA PHE A 216 19.37 1.29 7.66
C PHE A 216 18.62 1.98 6.52
N LEU A 217 17.50 2.64 6.83
CA LEU A 217 16.76 3.42 5.84
C LEU A 217 17.57 4.60 5.30
N SER A 218 18.20 5.40 6.17
CA SER A 218 18.91 6.62 5.77
C SER A 218 20.26 6.36 5.10
N ASP A 219 20.99 5.35 5.56
CA ASP A 219 22.41 5.18 5.24
C ASP A 219 22.65 4.07 4.22
N VAL A 220 21.79 3.05 4.20
CA VAL A 220 21.90 1.91 3.27
C VAL A 220 20.89 2.02 2.14
N LEU A 221 19.60 2.15 2.47
CA LEU A 221 18.54 2.17 1.45
C LEU A 221 18.50 3.49 0.68
N LYS A 222 18.66 4.64 1.37
CA LYS A 222 18.64 5.98 0.77
C LYS A 222 17.44 6.22 -0.16
N LEU A 223 16.30 5.60 0.15
CA LEU A 223 15.09 5.77 -0.64
C LEU A 223 14.56 7.20 -0.47
N PRO A 224 14.31 7.95 -1.56
CA PRO A 224 13.74 9.30 -1.48
C PRO A 224 12.23 9.20 -1.23
N LEU A 225 11.83 8.86 -0.01
CA LEU A 225 10.43 8.57 0.32
C LEU A 225 9.46 9.77 0.15
N ASP A 226 9.98 10.98 -0.07
CA ASP A 226 9.19 12.18 -0.37
C ASP A 226 8.87 12.34 -1.86
N ASP A 227 9.56 11.61 -2.76
CA ASP A 227 9.36 11.69 -4.21
C ASP A 227 8.13 10.89 -4.68
N TYR A 228 7.60 10.00 -3.84
CA TYR A 228 6.49 9.12 -4.20
C TYR A 228 5.14 9.73 -3.84
N VAL A 229 4.29 9.94 -4.85
CA VAL A 229 2.96 10.56 -4.69
C VAL A 229 1.83 9.61 -5.09
N PRO A 230 0.72 9.57 -4.32
CA PRO A 230 -0.48 8.82 -4.69
C PRO A 230 -1.24 9.55 -5.81
N VAL A 231 -1.74 8.81 -6.79
CA VAL A 231 -2.61 9.34 -7.85
C VAL A 231 -3.91 8.55 -7.89
N MET A 232 -5.04 9.25 -8.00
CA MET A 232 -6.37 8.67 -8.12
C MET A 232 -7.13 9.39 -9.24
N SER A 233 -7.86 8.62 -10.07
CA SER A 233 -8.82 9.15 -11.04
C SER A 233 -10.20 8.69 -10.61
N THR A 234 -11.06 9.65 -10.27
CA THR A 234 -12.46 9.41 -9.88
C THR A 234 -13.40 9.55 -11.06
#